data_AF-A0ABD2QHU8-F1
#
_entry.id   AF-A0ABD2QHU8-F1
#
_cell.length_a   1.000
_cell.length_b   1.000
_cell.length_c   1.000
_cell.angle_alpha   90.00
_cell.angle_beta   90.00
_cell.angle_gamma   90.00
#
_symmetry.space_group_name_H-M   'P 1'
#
loop_
_entity.id
_entity.type
_entity.pdbx_description
1 polymer ?
#
loop_
_entity_poly.entity_id
_entity_poly.type
_entity_poly.pdbx_seq_one_letter_code
_entity_poly.pdbx_strand_id
1 'polypeptide(L)'
;MTLPDEKQNYVHRIGRVGRAERMGLAISFVASVKEKVWYHSNCNTRGRGCYDTRLTTDGGCCVWYNELQYLADIEEHLGVTIDQVENELSIKPDSIDGKVVYGQKLQTAGAKYESHAAQLAHSVKELHKLEKKSQLSYLALRHHGLWSS
;
A
#
# COMPACT_ATOMS: atom_id res chain seq x y z
N MET A 1 6.78 -13.69 9.06
CA MET A 1 6.92 -12.52 8.18
C MET A 1 8.38 -12.43 7.84
N THR A 2 8.73 -12.50 6.56
CA THR A 2 10.12 -12.44 6.05
C THR A 2 10.24 -11.26 5.10
N LEU A 3 11.47 -10.76 4.93
CA LEU A 3 11.75 -9.70 3.98
C LEU A 3 11.38 -10.20 2.56
N PRO A 4 10.67 -9.40 1.74
CA PRO A 4 10.40 -9.82 0.37
C PRO A 4 11.71 -10.00 -0.40
N ASP A 5 11.75 -11.05 -1.22
CA ASP A 5 12.84 -11.38 -2.13
C ASP A 5 12.98 -10.38 -3.29
N GLU A 6 11.87 -9.78 -3.72
CA GLU A 6 11.87 -8.73 -4.75
C GLU A 6 11.81 -7.32 -4.15
N LYS A 7 12.78 -6.47 -4.52
CA LYS A 7 12.85 -5.06 -4.11
C LYS A 7 11.61 -4.25 -4.46
N GLN A 8 10.96 -4.50 -5.61
CA GLN A 8 9.73 -3.82 -5.98
C GLN A 8 8.58 -4.15 -5.01
N ASN A 9 8.52 -5.39 -4.53
CA ASN A 9 7.52 -5.80 -3.55
C ASN A 9 7.73 -5.10 -2.20
N TYR A 10 8.98 -4.81 -1.83
CA TYR A 10 9.27 -3.99 -0.66
C TYR A 10 8.69 -2.59 -0.78
N VAL A 11 8.94 -1.90 -1.90
CA VAL A 11 8.42 -0.55 -2.18
C VAL A 11 6.88 -0.52 -2.14
N HIS A 12 6.21 -1.52 -2.73
CA HIS A 12 4.76 -1.63 -2.67
C HIS A 12 4.21 -1.86 -1.26
N ARG A 13 4.96 -2.55 -0.38
CA ARG A 13 4.58 -2.76 1.02
C ARG A 13 4.70 -1.47 1.82
N ILE A 14 5.83 -0.76 1.72
CA ILE A 14 6.04 0.49 2.45
C ILE A 14 5.20 1.64 1.87
N GLY A 15 4.91 1.65 0.57
CA GLY A 15 4.07 2.67 -0.08
C GLY A 15 2.61 2.70 0.38
N ARG A 16 2.21 1.79 1.29
CA ARG A 16 0.93 1.86 2.00
C ARG A 16 0.95 2.85 3.16
N VAL A 17 2.12 3.16 3.72
CA VAL A 17 2.26 4.09 4.85
C VAL A 17 2.39 5.53 4.32
N GLY A 18 1.65 6.46 4.94
CA GLY A 18 1.69 7.89 4.59
C GLY A 18 0.94 8.24 3.30
N ARG A 19 -0.35 8.63 3.42
CA ARG A 19 -1.16 9.17 2.32
C ARG A 19 -1.61 10.58 2.66
N ALA A 20 -1.71 11.45 1.64
CA ALA A 20 -2.18 12.83 1.78
C ALA A 20 -1.41 13.64 2.86
N GLU A 21 -0.09 13.80 2.68
CA GLU A 21 0.79 14.61 3.54
C GLU A 21 0.91 14.12 5.00
N ARG A 22 0.68 12.82 5.24
CA ARG A 22 0.86 12.22 6.57
C ARG A 22 2.12 11.38 6.63
N MET A 23 2.83 11.47 7.75
CA MET A 23 3.99 10.63 8.05
C MET A 23 3.57 9.17 8.23
N GLY A 24 4.32 8.26 7.61
CA GLY A 24 4.22 6.81 7.78
C GLY A 24 5.50 6.26 8.38
N LEU A 25 5.39 5.22 9.20
CA LEU A 25 6.54 4.47 9.72
C LEU A 25 6.40 3.02 9.26
N ALA A 26 7.47 2.46 8.73
CA ALA A 26 7.58 1.05 8.40
C ALA A 26 8.79 0.48 9.18
N ILE A 27 8.54 -0.58 9.94
CA ILE A 27 9.57 -1.32 10.67
C ILE A 27 9.67 -2.70 10.00
N SER A 28 10.87 -3.03 9.53
CA SER A 28 11.18 -4.30 8.91
C SER A 28 12.01 -5.14 9.87
N PHE A 29 11.61 -6.40 10.08
CA PHE A 29 12.44 -7.38 10.79
C PHE A 29 13.33 -8.09 9.77
N VAL A 30 14.63 -8.14 10.04
CA VAL A 30 15.65 -8.74 9.18
C VAL A 30 16.45 -9.75 9.98
N ALA A 31 16.51 -10.99 9.51
CA ALA A 31 17.33 -12.04 10.08
C ALA A 31 18.82 -11.79 9.80
N SER A 32 19.67 -11.97 10.82
CA SER A 32 21.12 -11.83 10.70
C SER A 32 21.81 -13.06 10.09
N VAL A 33 21.07 -14.15 9.90
CA VAL A 33 21.58 -15.42 9.37
C VAL A 33 20.72 -15.90 8.21
N LYS A 34 21.32 -16.68 7.31
CA LYS A 34 20.58 -17.29 6.21
C LYS A 34 19.60 -18.31 6.74
N GLU A 35 18.34 -18.21 6.30
CA GLU A 35 17.28 -19.11 6.71
C GLU A 35 16.89 -20.04 5.57
N LYS A 36 16.68 -21.32 5.88
CA LYS A 36 16.18 -22.29 4.91
C LYS A 36 14.66 -22.30 4.96
N VAL A 37 14.03 -21.82 3.89
CA VAL A 37 12.59 -21.66 3.81
C VAL A 37 11.99 -22.59 2.75
N TRP A 38 10.73 -22.96 2.95
CA TRP A 38 9.96 -23.72 1.97
C TRP A 38 9.42 -22.79 0.89
N TYR A 39 9.79 -23.04 -0.36
CA TYR A 39 9.37 -22.24 -1.52
C TYR A 39 8.38 -22.98 -2.42
N HIS A 40 8.44 -24.32 -2.43
CA HIS A 40 7.48 -25.19 -3.12
C HIS A 40 7.26 -24.86 -4.61
N SER A 41 8.25 -24.31 -5.32
CA SER A 41 8.14 -23.99 -6.75
C SER A 41 8.09 -25.22 -7.66
N ASN A 42 8.81 -26.28 -7.26
CA ASN A 42 9.03 -27.46 -8.10
C ASN A 42 8.06 -28.62 -7.81
N CYS A 43 7.20 -28.48 -6.79
CA CYS A 43 6.22 -29.52 -6.46
C CYS A 43 4.85 -29.23 -7.08
N ASN A 44 4.28 -30.25 -7.73
CA ASN A 44 2.95 -30.14 -8.33
C ASN A 44 1.84 -29.95 -7.27
N THR A 45 2.11 -30.39 -6.03
CA THR A 45 1.17 -30.28 -4.91
C THR A 45 1.20 -28.93 -4.20
N ARG A 46 2.11 -28.02 -4.59
CA ARG A 46 2.30 -26.67 -3.99
C ARG A 46 2.35 -26.70 -2.46
N GLY A 47 3.11 -27.64 -1.91
CA GLY A 47 3.31 -27.79 -0.47
C GLY A 47 2.33 -28.73 0.24
N ARG A 48 1.26 -29.19 -0.41
CA ARG A 48 0.39 -30.22 0.20
C ARG A 48 1.11 -31.57 0.25
N GLY A 49 1.44 -32.03 1.47
CA GLY A 49 2.12 -33.30 1.71
C GLY A 49 3.55 -33.37 1.17
N CYS A 50 4.20 -32.23 0.97
CA CYS A 50 5.57 -32.17 0.47
C CYS A 50 6.57 -32.17 1.64
N TYR A 51 7.51 -33.11 1.62
CA TYR A 51 8.56 -33.26 2.64
C TYR A 51 9.98 -33.17 2.04
N ASP A 52 10.10 -32.75 0.77
CA ASP A 52 11.39 -32.66 0.10
C ASP A 52 12.14 -31.39 0.49
N THR A 53 13.04 -31.53 1.46
CA THR A 53 13.83 -30.43 2.01
C THR A 53 15.02 -30.04 1.12
N ARG A 54 15.25 -30.68 -0.02
CA ARG A 54 16.38 -30.31 -0.90
C ARG A 54 16.16 -28.91 -1.48
N LEU A 55 17.25 -28.30 -1.94
CA LEU A 55 17.15 -26.98 -2.58
C LEU A 55 16.42 -27.08 -3.91
N THR A 56 15.73 -26.02 -4.31
CA THR A 56 15.08 -25.92 -5.63
C THR A 56 16.07 -26.06 -6.79
N THR A 57 17.35 -25.68 -6.59
CA THR A 57 18.44 -25.92 -7.54
C THR A 57 18.70 -27.41 -7.78
N ASP A 58 18.44 -28.24 -6.76
CA ASP A 58 18.66 -29.69 -6.79
C ASP A 58 17.35 -30.46 -7.03
N GLY A 59 16.31 -29.76 -7.49
CA GLY A 59 14.97 -30.31 -7.75
C GLY A 59 14.08 -30.46 -6.51
N GLY A 60 14.52 -29.98 -5.34
CA GLY A 60 13.73 -29.97 -4.10
C GLY A 60 12.78 -28.77 -3.97
N CYS A 61 12.30 -28.52 -2.74
CA CYS A 61 11.29 -27.49 -2.45
C CYS A 61 11.73 -26.39 -1.48
N CYS A 62 12.99 -26.36 -1.07
CA CYS A 62 13.53 -25.32 -0.19
C CYS A 62 14.40 -24.30 -0.95
N VAL A 63 14.50 -23.09 -0.40
CA VAL A 63 15.41 -22.04 -0.86
C VAL A 63 16.13 -21.45 0.35
N TRP A 64 17.37 -21.00 0.16
CA TRP A 64 18.06 -20.19 1.16
C TRP A 64 17.68 -18.73 0.99
N TYR A 65 17.11 -18.15 2.04
CA TYR A 65 16.83 -16.72 2.12
C TYR A 65 17.99 -16.02 2.82
N ASN A 66 18.54 -15.01 2.16
CA ASN A 66 19.61 -14.16 2.69
C ASN A 66 19.08 -12.74 2.87
N GLU A 67 18.39 -12.49 3.97
CA GLU A 67 17.69 -11.22 4.18
C GLU A 67 18.66 -10.03 4.29
N LEU A 68 19.89 -10.24 4.78
CA LEU A 68 20.94 -9.21 4.78
C LEU A 68 21.30 -8.75 3.37
N GLN A 69 21.35 -9.67 2.40
CA GLN A 69 21.63 -9.34 1.01
C GLN A 69 20.43 -8.63 0.37
N TYR A 70 19.22 -9.11 0.63
CA TYR A 70 18.00 -8.45 0.16
C TYR A 70 17.85 -7.03 0.72
N LEU A 71 18.23 -6.81 1.98
CA LEU A 71 18.27 -5.48 2.57
C LEU A 71 19.23 -4.56 1.79
N ALA A 72 20.45 -5.03 1.50
CA ALA A 72 21.41 -4.25 0.73
C ALA A 72 20.89 -3.91 -0.68
N ASP A 73 20.27 -4.87 -1.37
CA ASP A 73 19.67 -4.66 -2.70
C ASP A 73 18.51 -3.65 -2.66
N ILE A 74 17.76 -3.63 -1.55
CA ILE A 74 16.67 -2.67 -1.29
C ILE A 74 17.23 -1.26 -1.05
N GLU A 75 18.27 -1.13 -0.22
CA GLU A 75 18.93 0.14 0.08
C GLU A 75 19.56 0.75 -1.18
N GLU A 76 20.24 -0.06 -1.99
CA GLU A 76 20.80 0.37 -3.28
C GLU A 76 19.69 0.89 -4.20
N HIS A 77 18.54 0.21 -4.23
CA HIS A 77 17.42 0.61 -5.09
C HIS A 77 16.71 1.87 -4.63
N LEU A 78 16.55 2.05 -3.32
CA LEU A 78 15.95 3.24 -2.73
C LEU A 78 16.92 4.43 -2.76
N GLY A 79 18.24 4.18 -2.85
CA GLY A 79 19.28 5.20 -2.74
C GLY A 79 19.40 5.78 -1.33
N VAL A 80 18.86 5.07 -0.33
CA VAL A 80 18.81 5.51 1.08
C VAL A 80 19.18 4.34 1.97
N THR A 81 19.98 4.61 3.00
CA THR A 81 20.31 3.66 4.07
C THR A 81 19.17 3.58 5.06
N ILE A 82 18.72 2.37 5.39
CA ILE A 82 17.63 2.15 6.35
C ILE A 82 18.24 2.09 7.75
N ASP A 83 17.82 3.00 8.62
CA ASP A 83 18.31 3.07 10.00
C ASP A 83 17.99 1.79 10.78
N GLN A 84 18.99 1.26 11.49
CA GLN A 84 18.80 0.17 12.43
C GLN A 84 18.25 0.71 13.75
N VAL A 85 17.23 0.03 14.26
CA VAL A 85 16.59 0.36 15.53
C VAL A 85 17.34 -0.34 16.67
N GLU A 86 17.80 0.42 17.66
CA GLU A 86 18.34 -0.11 18.91
C GLU A 86 17.23 -0.53 19.88
N ASN A 87 17.57 -1.03 21.08
CA ASN A 87 16.58 -1.43 22.10
C ASN A 87 15.62 -0.30 22.50
N GLU A 88 16.02 0.95 22.27
CA GLU A 88 15.20 2.13 22.50
C GLU A 88 14.82 2.77 21.17
N LEU A 89 13.55 2.61 20.77
CA LEU A 89 13.00 3.17 19.54
C LEU A 89 12.76 4.68 19.72
N SER A 90 13.79 5.50 19.57
CA SER A 90 13.63 6.95 19.48
C SER A 90 13.24 7.34 18.05
N ILE A 91 11.95 7.61 17.82
CA ILE A 91 11.48 8.11 16.53
C ILE A 91 11.91 9.57 16.45
N LYS A 92 12.92 9.87 15.61
CA LYS A 92 13.30 11.25 15.36
C LYS A 92 12.08 11.99 14.79
N PRO A 93 11.69 13.15 15.34
CA PRO A 93 10.64 13.97 14.78
C PRO A 93 11.19 14.65 13.53
N ASP A 94 11.41 13.88 12.46
CA ASP A 94 11.77 14.43 11.16
C ASP A 94 10.54 15.15 10.63
N SER A 95 10.54 16.45 10.83
CA SER A 95 9.47 17.33 10.41
C SER A 95 9.60 17.54 8.90
N ILE A 96 8.68 16.98 8.12
CA ILE A 96 8.41 17.52 6.79
C ILE A 96 7.90 18.96 6.99
N ASP A 97 8.65 19.94 6.52
CA ASP A 97 8.33 21.38 6.57
C ASP A 97 7.95 21.94 7.96
N GLY A 98 8.40 21.33 9.06
CA GLY A 98 8.07 21.80 10.42
C GLY A 98 6.60 21.62 10.83
N LYS A 99 5.78 20.91 10.04
CA LYS A 99 4.30 20.87 10.22
C LYS A 99 3.75 19.55 10.75
N VAL A 100 4.45 18.42 10.59
CA VAL A 100 3.92 17.10 10.95
C VAL A 100 4.96 16.28 11.70
N VAL A 101 4.63 15.92 12.94
CA VAL A 101 5.41 15.02 13.80
C VAL A 101 4.71 13.66 13.84
N TYR A 102 5.47 12.58 13.69
CA TYR A 102 4.93 11.21 13.77
C TYR A 102 4.29 10.96 15.15
N GLY A 103 3.07 10.38 15.16
CA GLY A 103 2.35 10.05 16.40
C GLY A 103 1.63 11.21 17.09
N GLN A 104 1.77 12.46 16.61
CA GLN A 104 1.06 13.61 17.17
C GLN A 104 -0.17 13.96 16.35
N LYS A 105 -1.35 14.02 16.98
CA LYS A 105 -2.52 14.68 16.39
C LYS A 105 -2.18 16.17 16.29
N LEU A 106 -2.36 16.79 15.11
CA LEU A 106 -2.15 18.23 14.91
C LEU A 106 -2.76 19.01 16.09
N GLN A 107 -1.90 19.52 16.98
CA GLN A 107 -2.29 20.43 18.05
C GLN A 107 -2.50 21.78 17.39
N THR A 108 -3.76 22.07 17.07
CA THR A 108 -4.25 23.44 16.84
C THR A 108 -3.67 24.17 15.62
N ALA A 109 -3.98 23.65 14.45
CA ALA A 109 -4.65 24.46 13.43
C ALA A 109 -5.45 23.47 12.61
N GLY A 110 -6.78 23.55 12.70
CA GLY A 110 -7.61 22.98 11.65
C GLY A 110 -7.20 23.70 10.37
N ALA A 111 -6.24 23.15 9.63
CA ALA A 111 -6.14 23.44 8.23
C ALA A 111 -7.55 23.16 7.71
N LYS A 112 -8.26 24.24 7.40
CA LYS A 112 -9.39 24.20 6.49
C LYS A 112 -8.80 23.72 5.16
N TYR A 113 -8.40 22.46 5.08
CA TYR A 113 -8.55 21.74 3.85
C TYR A 113 -10.05 21.81 3.62
N GLU A 114 -10.49 22.78 2.82
CA GLU A 114 -11.73 22.60 2.09
C GLU A 114 -11.56 21.25 1.41
N SER A 115 -12.19 20.24 2.02
CA SER A 115 -12.11 18.88 1.53
C SER A 115 -12.38 18.93 0.03
N HIS A 116 -11.76 18.07 -0.75
CA HIS A 116 -12.06 17.96 -2.18
C HIS A 116 -13.58 17.83 -2.44
N ALA A 117 -14.36 17.38 -1.44
CA ALA A 117 -15.81 17.40 -1.44
C ALA A 117 -16.45 18.80 -1.51
N ALA A 118 -15.87 19.84 -0.89
CA ALA A 118 -16.32 21.22 -1.00
C ALA A 118 -16.08 21.79 -2.40
N GLN A 119 -14.92 21.48 -3.02
CA GLN A 119 -14.62 21.86 -4.40
C GLN A 119 -15.55 21.16 -5.40
N LEU A 120 -15.86 19.88 -5.16
CA LEU A 120 -16.78 19.09 -5.99
C LEU A 120 -18.26 19.43 -5.77
N ALA A 121 -18.63 20.17 -4.72
CA ALA A 121 -20.03 20.44 -4.38
C ALA A 121 -20.77 21.16 -5.52
N HIS A 122 -20.10 22.08 -6.21
CA HIS A 122 -20.69 22.77 -7.36
C HIS A 122 -20.94 21.81 -8.54
N SER A 123 -19.94 21.00 -8.89
CA SER A 123 -20.04 20.02 -9.96
C SER A 123 -21.11 18.95 -9.69
N VAL A 124 -21.24 18.49 -8.45
CA VAL A 124 -22.28 17.54 -8.01
C VAL A 124 -23.67 18.16 -8.14
N LYS A 125 -23.83 19.45 -7.80
CA LYS A 125 -25.11 20.16 -7.94
C LYS A 125 -25.53 20.31 -9.41
N GLU A 126 -24.59 20.59 -10.31
CA GLU A 126 -24.86 20.68 -11.75
C GLU A 126 -25.20 19.30 -12.34
N LEU A 127 -24.46 18.26 -11.98
CA LEU A 127 -24.77 16.87 -12.37
C LEU A 127 -26.17 16.45 -11.93
N HIS A 128 -26.57 16.77 -10.70
CA HIS A 128 -27.90 16.46 -10.20
C HIS A 128 -29.02 17.14 -11.02
N LYS A 129 -28.81 18.40 -11.46
CA LYS A 129 -29.77 19.08 -12.33
C LYS A 129 -29.90 18.41 -13.70
N LEU A 130 -28.76 18.01 -14.29
CA LEU A 130 -28.72 17.33 -15.58
C LEU A 130 -29.39 15.95 -15.50
N GLU A 131 -29.11 15.20 -14.44
CA GLU A 131 -29.74 13.91 -14.14
C GLU A 131 -31.27 14.06 -14.05
N LYS A 132 -31.75 15.01 -13.25
CA LYS A 132 -33.18 15.28 -13.09
C LYS A 132 -33.84 15.64 -14.41
N LYS A 133 -33.21 16.46 -15.25
CA LYS A 133 -33.72 16.81 -16.59
C LYS A 133 -33.79 15.59 -17.51
N SER A 134 -32.75 14.75 -17.51
CA SER A 134 -32.72 13.52 -18.30
C SER A 134 -33.83 12.55 -17.87
N GLN A 135 -34.01 12.34 -16.57
CA GLN A 135 -35.07 11.48 -16.02
C GLN A 135 -36.48 12.01 -16.36
N LEU A 136 -36.71 13.32 -16.22
CA LEU A 136 -37.98 13.94 -16.59
C LEU A 136 -38.26 13.85 -18.09
N SER A 137 -37.24 14.06 -18.92
CA SER A 137 -37.36 13.92 -20.38
C SER A 137 -37.68 12.49 -20.78
N TYR A 138 -37.03 11.50 -20.16
CA TYR A 138 -37.32 10.09 -20.38
C TYR A 138 -38.75 9.72 -19.98
N LEU A 139 -39.21 10.16 -18.80
CA LEU A 139 -40.58 9.94 -18.34
C LEU A 139 -41.60 10.62 -19.27
N ALA A 140 -41.35 11.86 -19.68
CA ALA A 140 -42.21 12.56 -20.62
C ALA A 140 -42.32 11.80 -21.95
N LEU A 141 -41.20 11.37 -22.54
CA LEU A 141 -41.18 10.58 -23.78
C LEU A 141 -41.91 9.24 -23.61
N ARG A 142 -41.74 8.57 -22.46
CA ARG A 142 -42.40 7.30 -22.15
C ARG A 142 -43.92 7.44 -21.96
N HIS A 143 -44.38 8.53 -21.35
CA HIS A 143 -45.80 8.77 -21.11
C HIS A 143 -46.53 9.44 -22.28
N HIS A 144 -45.84 10.24 -23.11
CA HIS A 144 -46.41 10.79 -24.34
C HIS A 144 -46.65 9.73 -25.44
N GLY A 145 -45.99 8.57 -25.37
CA GLY A 145 -46.30 7.42 -26.22
C GLY A 145 -47.56 6.63 -25.83
N LEU A 146 -48.23 6.99 -24.72
CA LEU A 146 -49.44 6.31 -24.21
C LEU A 146 -50.72 7.13 -24.39
N TRP A 147 -50.63 8.35 -24.94
CA TRP A 147 -51.78 9.27 -25.15
C TRP A 147 -51.93 9.69 -26.62
N SER A 148 -51.42 8.90 -27.57
CA SER A 148 -51.71 9.05 -29.01
C SER A 148 -52.33 7.78 -29.59
N SER A 149 -53.47 7.37 -29.03
CA SER A 149 -54.39 6.39 -29.59
C SER A 149 -55.81 6.84 -29.33
#